data_AF-A0A947RDY2-F1
#
_entry.id   AF-A0A947RDY2-F1
#
_cell.length_a   1.000
_cell.length_b   1.000
_cell.length_c   1.000
_cell.angle_alpha   90.00
_cell.angle_beta   90.00
_cell.angle_gamma   90.00
#
_symmetry.space_group_name_H-M   'P 1'
#
loop_
_entity.id
_entity.type
_entity.pdbx_description
1 polymer ?
#
loop_
_entity_poly.entity_id
_entity_poly.type
_entity_poly.pdbx_seq_one_letter_code
_entity_poly.pdbx_strand_id
1 'polypeptide(L)'
;MKDNILPNYGKQNFLNIPSTFLKLLGINPIKEVLPEKFYQNILGLEKVLFFLFDGFGHNLYQKKGLKYSFFKKLAEKGLYNPIRSVFPSTTAAAISTINSGLSPIEHGLQEWYLYFQELNAILESLPFEPVFKEDLSKLKSARLDIKRL
;
A
#
# COMPACT_ATOMS: atom_id res chain seq x y z
N MET A 1 -11.90 -17.60 19.72
CA MET A 1 -11.04 -16.51 19.20
C MET A 1 -11.24 -16.46 17.70
N LYS A 2 -11.41 -15.28 17.08
CA LYS A 2 -11.37 -15.18 15.60
C LYS A 2 -9.95 -15.54 15.15
N ASP A 3 -9.82 -16.32 14.08
CA ASP A 3 -8.51 -16.60 13.49
C ASP A 3 -7.84 -15.28 13.09
N ASN A 4 -6.64 -15.03 13.62
CA ASN A 4 -5.86 -13.86 13.27
C ASN A 4 -5.35 -14.03 11.84
N ILE A 5 -5.70 -13.08 10.97
CA ILE A 5 -5.21 -13.01 9.60
C ILE A 5 -3.85 -12.31 9.60
N LEU A 6 -2.79 -13.05 9.30
CA LEU A 6 -1.43 -12.51 9.20
C LEU A 6 -1.12 -12.02 7.77
N PRO A 7 -0.19 -11.07 7.61
CA PRO A 7 0.41 -10.74 6.31
C PRO A 7 1.04 -11.97 5.66
N ASN A 8 1.07 -12.00 4.32
CA ASN A 8 1.66 -13.08 3.54
C ASN A 8 2.76 -12.54 2.59
N TYR A 9 3.83 -12.01 3.18
CA TYR A 9 4.89 -11.27 2.49
C TYR A 9 5.60 -12.03 1.36
N GLY A 10 5.63 -13.36 1.36
CA GLY A 10 6.33 -14.17 0.34
C GLY A 10 5.44 -14.80 -0.73
N LYS A 11 4.14 -14.50 -0.78
CA LYS A 11 3.26 -15.10 -1.81
C LYS A 11 2.19 -14.15 -2.35
N GLN A 12 1.45 -13.46 -1.47
CA GLN A 12 0.22 -12.72 -1.84
C GLN A 12 0.00 -11.56 -0.89
N ASN A 13 0.89 -10.57 -0.96
CA ASN A 13 0.83 -9.36 -0.14
C ASN A 13 0.61 -8.12 -0.98
N PHE A 14 0.05 -7.10 -0.33
CA PHE A 14 -0.04 -5.74 -0.85
C PHE A 14 1.32 -5.17 -1.29
N LEU A 15 2.42 -5.54 -0.63
CA LEU A 15 3.79 -5.20 -1.01
C LEU A 15 4.20 -5.68 -2.42
N ASN A 16 3.55 -6.72 -2.94
CA ASN A 16 3.89 -7.26 -4.27
C ASN A 16 3.28 -6.43 -5.42
N ILE A 17 2.31 -5.54 -5.12
CA ILE A 17 1.59 -4.74 -6.12
C ILE A 17 2.52 -3.84 -6.96
N PRO A 18 3.43 -3.03 -6.38
CA PRO A 18 4.27 -2.13 -7.16
C PRO A 18 5.16 -2.88 -8.16
N SER A 19 5.75 -3.99 -7.72
CA SER A 19 6.56 -4.86 -8.59
C SER A 19 5.72 -5.50 -9.70
N THR A 20 4.48 -5.87 -9.42
CA THR A 20 3.54 -6.34 -10.47
C THR A 20 3.23 -5.24 -11.49
N PHE A 21 3.08 -3.98 -11.09
CA PHE A 21 2.90 -2.88 -12.05
C PHE A 21 4.11 -2.66 -12.92
N LEU A 22 5.32 -2.65 -12.34
CA LEU A 22 6.56 -2.57 -13.13
C LEU A 22 6.59 -3.69 -14.18
N LYS A 23 6.29 -4.93 -13.77
CA LYS A 23 6.22 -6.07 -14.69
C LYS A 23 5.23 -5.86 -15.83
N LEU A 24 4.02 -5.36 -15.52
CA LEU A 24 2.98 -5.10 -16.52
C LEU A 24 3.38 -4.00 -17.52
N LEU A 25 4.17 -3.03 -17.07
CA LEU A 25 4.71 -1.94 -17.90
C LEU A 25 6.01 -2.33 -18.64
N GLY A 26 6.46 -3.59 -18.55
CA GLY A 26 7.70 -4.04 -19.18
C GLY A 26 8.98 -3.57 -18.48
N ILE A 27 8.88 -3.07 -17.24
CA ILE A 27 10.00 -2.64 -16.41
C ILE A 27 10.42 -3.77 -15.48
N ASN A 28 11.73 -3.91 -15.24
CA ASN A 28 12.24 -4.91 -14.30
C ASN A 28 11.68 -4.68 -12.88
N PRO A 29 11.06 -5.68 -12.26
CA PRO A 29 10.55 -5.58 -10.89
C PRO A 29 11.66 -5.32 -9.86
N ILE A 30 11.33 -4.59 -8.80
CA ILE A 30 12.25 -4.29 -7.69
C ILE A 30 12.18 -5.34 -6.57
N LYS A 31 11.07 -6.08 -6.47
CA LYS A 31 10.80 -7.17 -5.53
C LYS A 31 9.98 -8.28 -6.21
N GLU A 32 9.59 -9.29 -5.46
CA GLU A 32 8.69 -10.34 -5.93
C GLU A 32 7.34 -9.78 -6.38
N VAL A 33 6.89 -10.23 -7.55
CA VAL A 33 5.57 -9.93 -8.11
C VAL A 33 4.50 -10.84 -7.51
N LEU A 34 3.23 -10.43 -7.62
CA LEU A 34 2.11 -11.33 -7.35
C LEU A 34 2.18 -12.59 -8.24
N PRO A 35 1.53 -13.70 -7.86
CA PRO A 35 1.46 -14.88 -8.72
C PRO A 35 0.79 -14.55 -10.06
N GLU A 36 1.26 -15.16 -11.15
CA GLU A 36 0.81 -14.83 -12.51
C GLU A 36 -0.71 -14.90 -12.70
N LYS A 37 -1.38 -15.83 -11.99
CA LYS A 37 -2.86 -15.94 -11.98
C LYS A 37 -3.61 -14.67 -11.55
N PHE A 38 -2.93 -13.64 -11.07
CA PHE A 38 -3.49 -12.34 -10.70
C PHE A 38 -3.55 -11.37 -11.87
N TYR A 39 -2.71 -11.54 -12.90
CA TYR A 39 -2.55 -10.57 -13.98
C TYR A 39 -2.32 -11.18 -15.37
N GLN A 40 -2.37 -12.51 -15.52
CA GLN A 40 -2.13 -13.22 -16.78
C GLN A 40 -2.97 -12.72 -17.96
N ASN A 41 -4.20 -12.25 -17.71
CA ASN A 41 -5.13 -11.78 -18.75
C ASN A 41 -4.93 -10.30 -19.13
N ILE A 42 -3.97 -9.60 -18.52
CA ILE A 42 -3.68 -8.18 -18.74
C ILE A 42 -2.21 -7.93 -19.10
N LEU A 43 -1.47 -8.97 -19.50
CA LEU A 43 -0.12 -8.84 -20.04
C LEU A 43 -0.14 -8.17 -21.43
N GLY A 44 0.81 -7.26 -21.67
CA GLY A 44 0.96 -6.59 -22.97
C GLY A 44 -0.01 -5.42 -23.21
N LEU A 45 -0.74 -4.97 -22.18
CA LEU A 45 -1.57 -3.77 -22.29
C LEU A 45 -0.73 -2.49 -22.29
N GLU A 46 -1.11 -1.52 -23.11
CA GLU A 46 -0.45 -0.21 -23.19
C GLU A 46 -0.76 0.71 -22.01
N LYS A 47 -1.90 0.49 -21.35
CA LYS A 47 -2.40 1.34 -20.27
C LYS A 47 -2.84 0.50 -19.09
N VAL A 48 -2.29 0.81 -17.92
CA VAL A 48 -2.64 0.17 -16.65
C VAL A 48 -3.29 1.22 -15.76
N LEU A 49 -4.50 0.95 -15.28
CA LEU A 49 -5.22 1.81 -14.33
C LEU A 49 -5.35 1.09 -12.99
N PHE A 50 -4.89 1.72 -11.92
CA PHE A 50 -4.97 1.19 -10.56
C PHE A 50 -5.99 1.96 -9.73
N PHE A 51 -6.96 1.24 -9.15
CA PHE A 51 -7.90 1.77 -8.19
C PHE A 51 -7.61 1.20 -6.81
N LEU A 52 -7.34 2.08 -5.85
CA LEU A 52 -7.21 1.73 -4.44
C LEU A 52 -8.38 2.33 -3.66
N PHE A 53 -9.11 1.48 -2.94
CA PHE A 53 -10.23 1.88 -2.11
C PHE A 53 -9.82 1.77 -0.63
N ASP A 54 -9.66 2.89 0.05
CA ASP A 54 -9.28 2.91 1.46
C ASP A 54 -10.38 2.29 2.35
N GLY A 55 -9.99 1.48 3.32
CA GLY A 55 -10.88 0.77 4.24
C GLY A 55 -11.77 -0.32 3.58
N PHE A 56 -11.64 -0.58 2.29
CA PHE A 56 -12.50 -1.54 1.57
C PHE A 56 -11.94 -2.97 1.59
N GLY A 57 -11.99 -3.61 2.76
CA GLY A 57 -11.47 -4.95 2.97
C GLY A 57 -12.31 -6.08 2.34
N HIS A 58 -11.69 -7.25 2.16
CA HIS A 58 -12.30 -8.45 1.58
C HIS A 58 -13.61 -8.88 2.26
N ASN A 59 -13.70 -8.80 3.59
CA ASN A 59 -14.92 -9.14 4.33
C ASN A 59 -16.09 -8.20 3.98
N LEU A 60 -15.82 -6.93 3.73
CA LEU A 60 -16.83 -5.97 3.31
C LEU A 60 -17.28 -6.23 1.87
N TYR A 61 -16.32 -6.54 0.99
CA TYR A 61 -16.60 -6.95 -0.38
C TYR A 61 -17.51 -8.19 -0.43
N GLN A 62 -17.20 -9.25 0.32
CA GLN A 62 -18.04 -10.46 0.35
C GLN A 62 -19.46 -10.17 0.85
N LYS A 63 -19.61 -9.36 1.90
CA LYS A 63 -20.92 -9.08 2.53
C LYS A 63 -21.78 -8.11 1.72
N LYS A 64 -21.17 -7.12 1.08
CA LYS A 64 -21.88 -5.97 0.47
C LYS A 64 -21.46 -5.68 -0.96
N GLY A 65 -20.22 -5.95 -1.34
CA GLY A 65 -19.65 -5.62 -2.66
C GLY A 65 -20.48 -6.20 -3.81
N LEU A 66 -20.86 -7.47 -3.73
CA LEU A 66 -21.65 -8.14 -4.78
C LEU A 66 -23.06 -7.59 -4.98
N LYS A 67 -23.56 -6.73 -4.08
CA LYS A 67 -24.83 -6.02 -4.26
C LYS A 67 -24.71 -4.87 -5.26
N TYR A 68 -23.50 -4.38 -5.51
CA TYR A 68 -23.24 -3.30 -6.46
C TYR A 68 -22.86 -3.87 -7.83
N SER A 69 -23.52 -3.38 -8.87
CA SER A 69 -23.35 -3.87 -10.25
C SER A 69 -21.91 -3.74 -10.76
N PHE A 70 -21.20 -2.70 -10.33
CA PHE A 70 -19.79 -2.48 -10.66
C PHE A 70 -18.90 -3.65 -10.20
N PHE A 71 -18.90 -3.94 -8.89
CA PHE A 71 -18.09 -5.00 -8.30
C PHE A 71 -18.51 -6.40 -8.78
N LYS A 72 -19.81 -6.63 -8.97
CA LYS A 72 -20.32 -7.88 -9.55
C LYS A 72 -19.73 -8.13 -10.95
N LYS A 73 -19.80 -7.13 -11.84
CA LYS A 73 -19.24 -7.23 -13.20
C LYS A 73 -17.71 -7.44 -13.20
N LEU A 74 -16.99 -6.79 -12.28
CA LEU A 74 -15.55 -7.00 -12.13
C LEU A 74 -15.20 -8.44 -11.74
N ALA A 75 -15.96 -9.06 -10.82
CA ALA A 75 -15.74 -10.45 -10.45
C ALA A 75 -16.13 -11.45 -11.56
N GLU A 76 -17.18 -11.16 -12.33
CA GLU A 76 -17.65 -12.05 -13.40
C GLU A 76 -16.76 -12.00 -14.64
N LYS A 77 -16.23 -10.82 -14.99
CA LYS A 77 -15.45 -10.61 -16.22
C LYS A 77 -13.94 -10.50 -16.00
N GLY A 78 -13.51 -10.26 -14.76
CA GLY A 78 -12.11 -10.07 -14.40
C GLY A 78 -11.56 -11.20 -13.53
N LEU A 79 -10.36 -10.99 -13.02
CA LEU A 79 -9.74 -11.88 -12.04
C LEU A 79 -10.04 -11.37 -10.63
N TYR A 80 -10.67 -12.21 -9.82
CA TYR A 80 -10.92 -11.93 -8.42
C TYR A 80 -10.02 -12.79 -7.53
N ASN A 81 -8.98 -12.18 -6.98
CA ASN A 81 -8.03 -12.86 -6.09
C ASN A 81 -7.79 -12.02 -4.82
N PRO A 82 -8.16 -12.51 -3.62
CA PRO A 82 -7.85 -11.82 -2.37
C PRO A 82 -6.35 -11.80 -2.10
N ILE A 83 -5.84 -10.67 -1.59
CA ILE A 83 -4.47 -10.51 -1.09
C ILE A 83 -4.48 -10.11 0.38
N ARG A 84 -3.36 -10.31 1.09
CA ARG A 84 -3.18 -9.84 2.46
C ARG A 84 -2.60 -8.43 2.46
N SER A 85 -3.04 -7.60 3.40
CA SER A 85 -2.44 -6.27 3.62
C SER A 85 -1.02 -6.40 4.18
N VAL A 86 -0.29 -5.29 4.17
CA VAL A 86 0.89 -5.11 5.02
C VAL A 86 0.48 -5.06 6.51
N PHE A 87 1.46 -5.21 7.41
CA PHE A 87 1.30 -4.91 8.82
C PHE A 87 2.21 -3.74 9.24
N PRO A 88 1.68 -2.76 10.00
CA PRO A 88 0.28 -2.63 10.38
C PRO A 88 -0.60 -2.31 9.15
N SER A 89 -1.89 -2.67 9.19
CA SER A 89 -2.82 -2.46 8.08
C SER A 89 -3.42 -1.05 8.08
N THR A 90 -2.56 -0.04 8.15
CA THR A 90 -2.92 1.39 8.23
C THR A 90 -2.81 2.04 6.85
N THR A 91 -3.51 3.15 6.63
CA THR A 91 -3.42 3.92 5.37
C THR A 91 -1.99 4.40 5.13
N ALA A 92 -1.31 4.92 6.16
CA ALA A 92 0.07 5.38 6.09
C ALA A 92 1.03 4.28 5.60
N ALA A 93 0.97 3.09 6.22
CA ALA A 93 1.81 1.97 5.85
C ALA A 93 1.52 1.49 4.42
N ALA A 94 0.24 1.31 4.08
CA ALA A 94 -0.17 0.80 2.78
C ALA A 94 0.19 1.76 1.62
N ILE A 95 -0.11 3.05 1.75
CA ILE A 95 0.18 4.05 0.71
C ILE A 95 1.67 4.23 0.51
N SER A 96 2.44 4.32 1.61
CA SER A 96 3.91 4.40 1.54
C SER A 96 4.50 3.16 0.87
N THR A 97 3.96 1.97 1.16
CA THR A 97 4.34 0.72 0.48
C THR A 97 4.04 0.77 -1.01
N ILE A 98 2.88 1.30 -1.44
CA ILE A 98 2.53 1.39 -2.86
C ILE A 98 3.47 2.35 -3.61
N ASN A 99 3.80 3.48 -3.00
CA ASN A 99 4.64 4.50 -3.64
C ASN A 99 6.12 4.08 -3.72
N SER A 100 6.64 3.42 -2.68
CA SER A 100 8.07 3.09 -2.58
C SER A 100 8.41 1.65 -3.02
N GLY A 101 7.43 0.73 -2.99
CA GLY A 101 7.69 -0.70 -3.11
C GLY A 101 8.45 -1.30 -1.92
N LEU A 102 8.59 -0.56 -0.83
CA LEU A 102 9.21 -1.00 0.43
C LEU A 102 8.13 -1.47 1.42
N SER A 103 8.51 -2.35 2.33
CA SER A 103 7.65 -2.78 3.44
C SER A 103 7.62 -1.73 4.57
N PRO A 104 6.63 -1.79 5.48
CA PRO A 104 6.54 -0.83 6.58
C PRO A 104 7.77 -0.73 7.49
N ILE A 105 8.54 -1.81 7.62
CA ILE A 105 9.81 -1.77 8.38
C ILE A 105 10.94 -1.10 7.59
N GLU A 106 10.92 -1.15 6.26
CA GLU A 106 11.93 -0.55 5.40
C GLU A 106 11.70 0.95 5.21
N HIS A 107 10.45 1.40 5.06
CA HIS A 107 10.14 2.83 4.90
C HIS A 107 9.82 3.54 6.23
N GLY A 108 9.61 2.82 7.34
CA GLY A 108 9.41 3.39 8.69
C GLY A 108 8.05 4.04 8.97
N LEU A 109 7.27 4.38 7.95
CA LEU A 109 5.96 5.04 8.05
C LEU A 109 4.80 4.08 8.40
N GLN A 110 4.76 3.62 9.64
CA GLN A 110 3.82 2.58 10.08
C GLN A 110 2.42 3.11 10.48
N GLU A 111 2.32 4.35 10.97
CA GLU A 111 1.08 4.92 11.48
C GLU A 111 0.90 6.37 11.03
N TRP A 112 -0.29 6.93 11.22
CA TRP A 112 -0.57 8.33 10.86
C TRP A 112 0.33 9.31 11.62
N TYR A 113 0.47 9.11 12.93
CA TYR A 113 1.33 9.92 13.80
C TYR A 113 2.50 9.08 14.30
N LEU A 114 3.72 9.55 14.07
CA LEU A 114 4.94 8.87 14.50
C LEU A 114 5.84 9.85 15.27
N TYR A 115 6.29 9.44 16.44
CA TYR A 115 7.31 10.16 17.19
C TYR A 115 8.70 9.75 16.69
N PHE A 116 9.50 10.74 16.30
CA PHE A 116 10.89 10.57 15.89
C PHE A 116 11.80 11.10 16.98
N GLN A 117 12.51 10.21 17.67
CA GLN A 117 13.34 10.55 18.82
C GLN A 117 14.49 11.48 18.44
N GLU A 118 15.08 11.27 17.27
CA GLU A 118 16.18 12.07 16.71
C GLU A 118 15.78 13.53 16.48
N LEU A 119 14.48 13.76 16.23
CA LEU A 119 13.89 15.06 16.01
C LEU A 119 13.20 15.62 17.24
N ASN A 120 12.93 14.76 18.25
CA ASN A 120 12.06 15.06 19.37
C ASN A 120 10.78 15.77 18.89
N ALA A 121 10.10 15.13 17.93
CA ALA A 121 8.94 15.67 17.22
C ALA A 121 7.96 14.55 16.84
N ILE A 122 6.68 14.90 16.72
CA ILE A 122 5.65 14.01 16.16
C ILE A 122 5.36 14.45 14.73
N LEU A 123 5.47 13.52 13.79
CA LEU A 123 5.22 13.75 12.37
C LEU A 123 3.94 13.05 11.91
N GLU A 124 3.21 13.72 11.03
CA GLU A 124 2.16 13.14 10.22
C GLU A 124 2.76 12.48 8.98
N SER A 125 2.59 11.17 8.85
CA SER A 125 3.34 10.35 7.89
C SER A 125 2.93 10.54 6.42
N LEU A 126 1.66 10.82 6.13
CA LEU A 126 1.19 11.03 4.75
C LEU A 126 1.33 12.45 4.21
N PRO A 127 1.01 13.52 4.96
CA PRO A 127 1.30 14.88 4.49
C PRO A 127 2.78 15.23 4.63
N PHE A 128 3.56 14.38 5.33
CA PHE A 128 4.98 14.54 5.55
C PHE A 128 5.29 15.87 6.26
N GLU A 129 4.52 16.16 7.30
CA GLU A 129 4.54 17.43 8.04
C GLU A 129 4.58 17.17 9.55
N PRO A 130 5.23 18.05 10.34
CA PRO A 130 5.15 17.94 11.79
C PRO A 130 3.76 18.33 12.27
N VAL A 131 3.30 17.68 13.35
CA VAL A 131 2.02 18.02 14.00
C VAL A 131 2.06 19.45 14.56
N PHE A 132 3.20 19.85 15.13
CA PHE A 132 3.40 21.16 15.72
C PHE A 132 4.26 22.05 14.82
N LYS A 133 3.84 23.30 14.61
CA LYS A 133 4.55 24.24 13.72
C LYS A 133 5.95 24.57 14.22
N GLU A 134 6.15 24.56 15.54
CA GLU A 134 7.43 24.82 16.19
C GLU A 134 8.50 23.80 15.79
N ASP A 135 8.09 22.58 15.46
CA ASP A 135 8.98 21.48 15.04
C ASP A 135 9.48 21.63 13.60
N LEU A 136 8.92 22.53 12.78
CA LEU A 136 9.40 22.80 11.42
C LEU A 136 10.87 23.24 11.40
N SER A 137 11.31 23.95 12.44
CA SER A 137 12.70 24.38 12.60
C SER A 137 13.65 23.19 12.77
N LYS A 138 13.22 22.15 13.48
CA LYS A 138 13.98 20.91 13.73
C LYS A 138 14.11 20.04 12.49
N LEU A 139 13.09 20.02 11.63
CA LEU A 139 13.15 19.34 10.33
C LEU A 139 14.17 19.98 9.39
N LYS A 140 14.16 21.32 9.32
CA LYS A 140 15.11 22.08 8.50
C LYS A 140 16.55 21.87 8.96
N SER A 141 16.80 21.86 10.27
CA SER A 141 18.15 21.64 10.81
C SER A 141 18.65 20.21 10.55
N ALA A 142 17.77 19.22 10.59
CA ALA A 142 18.09 17.82 10.27
C ALA A 142 18.29 17.54 8.76
N ARG A 143 18.08 18.54 7.88
CA ARG A 143 18.10 18.40 6.40
C ARG A 143 17.18 17.29 5.89
N LEU A 144 16.14 16.95 6.64
CA LEU A 144 15.13 15.99 6.23
C LEU A 144 14.11 16.70 5.34
N ASP A 145 14.16 16.39 4.05
CA ASP A 145 13.06 16.70 3.15
C ASP A 145 12.06 15.55 3.18
N ILE A 146 11.15 15.61 4.15
CA ILE A 146 10.18 14.55 4.37
C ILE A 146 9.26 14.38 3.14
N LYS A 147 9.11 15.41 2.30
CA LYS A 147 8.31 15.36 1.05
C LYS A 147 9.00 14.61 -0.08
N ARG A 148 10.23 14.14 0.12
CA ARG A 148 11.02 13.31 -0.80
C ARG A 148 11.25 11.88 -0.31
N LEU A 149 10.68 11.51 0.85
CA LEU A 149 10.61 10.12 1.34
C LEU A 149 9.45 9.38 0.65
#